data_AF-A0A6G4ZRU4-F1
#
_entry.id   AF-A0A6G4ZRU4-F1
#
_cell.length_a   1.000
_cell.length_b   1.000
_cell.length_c   1.000
_cell.angle_alpha   90.00
_cell.angle_beta   90.00
_cell.angle_gamma   90.00
#
_symmetry.space_group_name_H-M   'P 1'
#
loop_
_entity.id
_entity.type
_entity.pdbx_description
1 polymer ?
#
loop_
_entity_poly.entity_id
_entity_poly.type
_entity_poly.pdbx_seq_one_letter_code
_entity_poly.pdbx_strand_id
1 'polypeptide(L)'
;MVRRTTRKISHEGLEKRPLKKKQLFGSEILDAIDERPEFHDPYSELNLFLSQKVKREMRHCSNSKKWSPQLQDELLCKITPEFQKRFPKYRLGVSALKKTWEKVQFFSTQIQEQKEALTQDGKLNISFFIKENLKTATKLQNTCHLHPCHYAQQLAVKMSECIAVVDGIRPKLDQLTRTIWSLQRHLIPKLAPEHFKSPYDENEKVDKLIVKAILEITAKHREIPQAELSFHVQKRLIQLRHVTATYTPNQMKKMLAALYADQCHYLNQRMERTLERIPYPTAKCLKGQLAAIALDNPYLGPEQVTEEAFSFFEKANTALIDLEEEEIERKIQNWTIQSDMLLRWVRLNNASALYKEVEAVWNQGKNLHETAQTTQQQFLEKYPRAIGFAKELETHTWIYLKYLWYTKHFEEKTATYDRFTKWHKELLKTQNLSPQELIDKIEKLCKKMIPLMPFNRARTQTTLFTEEEQYAH
;
A
#
# COMPACT_ATOMS: atom_id res chain seq x y z
N MET A 1 76.27 3.16 10.25
CA MET A 1 77.34 4.15 10.50
C MET A 1 77.15 5.26 9.47
N VAL A 2 76.65 6.46 9.83
CA VAL A 2 77.42 7.57 10.44
C VAL A 2 78.64 7.84 9.55
N ARG A 3 78.77 8.92 8.78
CA ARG A 3 78.69 10.36 9.12
C ARG A 3 79.01 11.18 7.85
N ARG A 4 78.52 12.42 7.77
CA ARG A 4 79.24 13.69 7.46
C ARG A 4 78.31 14.68 6.74
N THR A 5 77.74 15.65 7.46
CA THR A 5 78.26 16.99 7.86
C THR A 5 78.03 18.07 6.81
N THR A 6 77.24 19.07 7.18
CA THR A 6 77.41 20.50 6.83
C THR A 6 76.54 21.33 7.79
N ARG A 7 77.14 21.83 8.89
CA ARG A 7 77.48 23.25 9.17
C ARG A 7 76.36 24.27 8.92
N LYS A 8 75.82 24.80 10.01
CA LYS A 8 75.21 26.13 10.14
C LYS A 8 76.32 27.17 10.36
N ILE A 9 76.24 28.31 9.66
CA ILE A 9 76.69 29.62 10.14
C ILE A 9 75.62 30.63 9.71
N SER A 10 75.42 31.61 10.58
CA SER A 10 74.33 32.56 10.67
C SER A 10 74.69 33.98 10.24
N HIS A 11 73.62 34.72 9.91
CA HIS A 11 73.34 36.14 10.17
C HIS A 11 73.95 37.29 9.33
N GLU A 12 73.10 38.31 9.21
CA GLU A 12 73.24 39.68 8.67
C GLU A 12 72.90 39.83 7.18
N GLY A 13 71.88 40.56 6.74
CA GLY A 13 71.08 41.61 7.35
C GLY A 13 71.04 42.79 6.39
N LEU A 14 69.88 43.12 5.80
CA LEU A 14 69.51 44.47 5.32
C LEU A 14 68.08 44.48 4.73
N GLU A 15 67.18 45.01 5.55
CA GLU A 15 66.02 45.85 5.21
C GLU A 15 65.02 45.43 4.12
N LYS A 16 63.83 44.98 4.57
CA LYS A 16 62.57 45.22 3.85
C LYS A 16 61.58 45.95 4.77
N ARG A 17 61.28 47.20 4.38
CA ARG A 17 60.18 48.00 4.95
C ARG A 17 58.84 47.29 4.76
N PRO A 18 57.89 47.38 5.71
CA PRO A 18 56.60 46.71 5.59
C PRO A 18 55.65 47.55 4.72
N LEU A 19 55.31 47.05 3.53
CA LEU A 19 54.13 47.54 2.81
C LEU A 19 52.89 46.89 3.42
N LYS A 20 52.09 47.75 4.04
CA LYS A 20 50.84 47.49 4.75
C LYS A 20 49.96 46.46 4.01
N LYS A 21 49.69 45.34 4.68
CA LYS A 21 48.54 44.47 4.38
C LYS A 21 47.27 45.30 4.55
N LYS A 22 46.67 45.74 3.43
CA LYS A 22 45.23 45.99 3.40
C LYS A 22 44.57 44.62 3.40
N GLN A 23 43.97 44.26 4.54
CA GLN A 23 42.92 43.25 4.60
C GLN A 23 41.85 43.62 3.58
N LEU A 24 41.85 42.93 2.45
CA LEU A 24 40.71 42.86 1.54
C LEU A 24 39.91 41.64 1.95
N PHE A 25 38.62 41.87 2.15
CA PHE A 25 37.58 40.94 2.54
C PHE A 25 37.75 39.56 1.91
N GLY A 26 37.57 38.51 2.73
CA GLY A 26 37.72 37.13 2.34
C GLY A 26 36.91 36.80 1.09
N SER A 27 37.60 36.35 0.04
CA SER A 27 37.00 35.46 -0.93
C SER A 27 36.62 34.20 -0.16
N GLU A 28 35.34 34.05 0.20
CA GLU A 28 34.83 32.74 0.58
C GLU A 28 35.16 31.82 -0.61
N ILE A 29 36.16 30.95 -0.43
CA ILE A 29 36.50 29.94 -1.42
C ILE A 29 35.30 29.00 -1.45
N LEU A 30 34.47 29.16 -2.48
CA LEU A 30 33.31 28.31 -2.69
C LEU A 30 33.77 26.87 -2.95
N ASP A 31 33.12 25.92 -2.30
CA ASP A 31 33.44 24.51 -2.44
C ASP A 31 32.93 23.96 -3.77
N ALA A 32 33.77 23.20 -4.49
CA ALA A 32 33.33 22.47 -5.66
C ALA A 32 32.34 21.37 -5.27
N ILE A 33 31.17 21.34 -5.89
CA ILE A 33 30.09 20.45 -5.44
C ILE A 33 30.38 18.97 -5.69
N ASP A 34 31.15 18.65 -6.72
CA ASP A 34 31.46 17.27 -7.10
C ASP A 34 32.51 16.60 -6.22
N GLU A 35 33.09 17.34 -5.27
CA GLU A 35 34.01 16.84 -4.24
C GLU A 35 33.30 16.60 -2.90
N ARG A 36 32.01 16.92 -2.82
CA ARG A 36 31.22 16.90 -1.59
C ARG A 36 30.35 15.64 -1.50
N PRO A 37 30.34 14.90 -0.36
CA PRO A 37 29.52 13.70 -0.19
C PRO A 37 28.04 13.91 -0.50
N GLU A 38 27.53 15.11 -0.21
CA GLU A 38 26.16 15.51 -0.46
C GLU A 38 25.79 15.44 -1.95
N PHE A 39 26.74 15.65 -2.86
CA PHE A 39 26.51 15.48 -4.30
C PHE A 39 26.48 14.01 -4.74
N HIS A 40 26.97 13.08 -3.93
CA HIS A 40 26.87 11.65 -4.22
C HIS A 40 25.57 11.03 -3.68
N ASP A 41 24.90 11.68 -2.74
CA ASP A 41 23.56 11.31 -2.31
C ASP A 41 22.52 11.76 -3.37
N PRO A 42 21.87 10.83 -4.12
CA PRO A 42 20.88 11.19 -5.13
C PRO A 42 19.66 11.94 -4.56
N TYR A 43 19.47 11.90 -3.23
CA TYR A 43 18.35 12.53 -2.54
C TYR A 43 18.69 13.88 -1.92
N SER A 44 19.93 14.37 -2.08
CA SER A 44 20.31 15.67 -1.57
C SER A 44 19.59 16.80 -2.31
N GLU A 45 19.31 17.89 -1.59
CA GLU A 45 18.73 19.11 -2.17
C GLU A 45 19.51 19.61 -3.40
N LEU A 46 20.83 19.44 -3.40
CA LEU A 46 21.72 19.78 -4.52
C LEU A 46 21.39 18.95 -5.76
N ASN A 47 21.34 17.62 -5.63
CA ASN A 47 21.07 16.73 -6.75
C ASN A 47 19.64 16.87 -7.28
N LEU A 48 18.67 17.02 -6.38
CA LEU A 48 17.28 17.23 -6.77
C LEU A 48 17.12 18.54 -7.55
N PHE A 49 17.72 19.63 -7.06
CA PHE A 49 17.72 20.91 -7.78
C PHE A 49 18.35 20.80 -9.17
N LEU A 50 19.55 20.21 -9.26
CA LEU A 50 20.26 20.09 -10.53
C LEU A 50 19.50 19.21 -11.53
N SER A 51 18.95 18.08 -11.06
CA SER A 51 18.15 17.18 -11.90
C SER A 51 16.91 17.87 -12.48
N GLN A 52 16.21 18.67 -11.66
CA GLN A 52 15.06 19.47 -12.13
C GLN A 52 15.46 20.49 -13.21
N LYS A 53 16.56 21.23 -12.98
CA LYS A 53 17.02 22.26 -13.90
C LYS A 53 17.51 21.67 -15.21
N VAL A 54 18.34 20.64 -15.14
CA VAL A 54 18.82 19.90 -16.31
C VAL A 54 17.66 19.31 -17.09
N LYS A 55 16.70 18.63 -16.45
CA LYS A 55 15.52 18.09 -17.12
C LYS A 55 14.70 19.18 -17.84
N ARG A 56 14.56 20.36 -17.23
CA ARG A 56 13.84 21.48 -17.84
C ARG A 56 14.56 21.97 -19.10
N GLU A 57 15.87 22.19 -19.02
CA GLU A 57 16.66 22.64 -20.17
C GLU A 57 16.72 21.58 -21.27
N MET A 58 16.78 20.29 -20.93
CA MET A 58 16.71 19.20 -21.91
C MET A 58 15.44 19.21 -22.77
N ARG A 59 14.32 19.76 -22.27
CA ARG A 59 13.08 19.92 -23.06
C ARG A 59 13.16 21.09 -24.05
N HIS A 60 14.06 22.05 -23.82
CA HIS A 60 14.25 23.24 -24.64
C HIS A 60 15.40 23.08 -25.65
N CYS A 61 16.32 22.12 -25.45
CA CYS A 61 17.37 21.80 -26.40
C CYS A 61 16.84 20.97 -27.58
N SER A 62 16.59 21.62 -28.72
CA SER A 62 15.94 21.03 -29.89
C SER A 62 16.81 20.15 -30.77
N ASN A 63 18.16 20.22 -30.69
CA ASN A 63 19.01 19.69 -31.78
C ASN A 63 20.13 18.70 -31.40
N SER A 64 20.40 18.42 -30.13
CA SER A 64 21.29 17.31 -29.74
C SER A 64 21.14 16.99 -28.26
N LYS A 65 20.68 15.78 -27.94
CA LYS A 65 20.72 15.26 -26.57
C LYS A 65 22.15 14.92 -26.11
N LYS A 66 23.15 14.98 -27.00
CA LYS A 66 24.56 14.69 -26.68
C LYS A 66 25.25 15.91 -26.09
N TRP A 67 26.04 15.68 -25.04
CA TRP A 67 26.86 16.71 -24.39
C TRP A 67 27.82 17.40 -25.37
N SER A 68 27.92 18.72 -25.31
CA SER A 68 28.86 19.53 -26.11
C SER A 68 29.36 20.74 -25.31
N PRO A 69 30.50 21.35 -25.68
CA PRO A 69 30.99 22.57 -25.04
C PRO A 69 29.99 23.74 -25.11
N GLN A 70 29.28 23.89 -26.23
CA GLN A 70 28.25 24.94 -26.39
C GLN A 70 27.09 24.74 -25.41
N LEU A 71 26.60 23.50 -25.28
CA LEU A 71 25.54 23.16 -24.34
C LEU A 71 26.01 23.37 -22.89
N GLN A 72 27.24 23.02 -22.57
CA GLN A 72 27.82 23.23 -21.25
C GLN A 72 27.78 24.72 -20.85
N ASP A 73 28.26 25.60 -21.73
CA ASP A 73 28.31 27.03 -21.44
C ASP A 73 26.90 27.62 -21.31
N GLU A 74 25.97 27.17 -22.16
CA GLU A 74 24.56 27.54 -22.09
C GLU A 74 23.92 27.12 -20.75
N LEU A 75 24.08 25.86 -20.36
CA LEU A 75 23.52 25.34 -19.11
C LEU A 75 24.14 26.00 -17.87
N LEU A 76 25.45 26.23 -17.87
CA LEU A 76 26.11 26.98 -16.80
C LEU A 76 25.55 28.38 -16.68
N CYS A 77 25.39 29.10 -17.79
CA CYS A 77 24.84 30.45 -17.79
C CYS A 77 23.42 30.49 -17.22
N LYS A 78 22.58 29.50 -17.57
CA LYS A 78 21.17 29.44 -17.13
C LYS A 78 21.00 28.96 -15.69
N ILE A 79 21.77 27.98 -15.25
CA ILE A 79 21.56 27.29 -13.96
C ILE A 79 22.32 27.97 -12.82
N THR A 80 23.54 28.46 -13.08
CA THR A 80 24.44 29.00 -12.04
C THR A 80 23.83 30.15 -11.22
N PRO A 81 23.13 31.14 -11.82
CA PRO A 81 22.58 32.26 -11.04
C PRO A 81 21.60 31.81 -9.94
N GLU A 82 20.71 30.88 -10.28
CA GLU A 82 19.73 30.36 -9.32
C GLU A 82 20.37 29.35 -8.36
N PHE A 83 21.32 28.55 -8.84
CA PHE A 83 22.11 27.65 -8.02
C PHE A 83 22.84 28.41 -6.91
N GLN A 84 23.57 29.48 -7.25
CA GLN A 84 24.33 30.28 -6.29
C GLN A 84 23.42 30.97 -5.27
N LYS A 85 22.23 31.40 -5.70
CA LYS A 85 21.22 31.98 -4.79
C LYS A 85 20.73 30.98 -3.76
N ARG A 86 20.47 29.73 -4.16
CA ARG A 86 19.93 28.68 -3.28
C ARG A 86 21.02 28.00 -2.45
N PHE A 87 22.23 27.90 -2.98
CA PHE A 87 23.35 27.16 -2.39
C PHE A 87 24.61 28.04 -2.34
N PRO A 88 24.60 29.14 -1.56
CA PRO A 88 25.64 30.17 -1.64
C PRO A 88 27.03 29.72 -1.22
N LYS A 89 27.16 28.59 -0.51
CA LYS A 89 28.44 28.02 -0.06
C LYS A 89 29.15 27.20 -1.15
N TYR A 90 28.47 26.93 -2.25
CA TYR A 90 28.88 25.93 -3.24
C TYR A 90 29.12 26.57 -4.61
N ARG A 91 30.03 25.99 -5.38
CA ARG A 91 30.28 26.33 -6.80
C ARG A 91 29.80 25.19 -7.69
N LEU A 92 28.93 25.49 -8.65
CA LEU A 92 28.52 24.55 -9.68
C LEU A 92 29.67 24.29 -10.67
N GLY A 93 30.23 23.09 -10.63
CA GLY A 93 31.27 22.65 -11.56
C GLY A 93 30.69 22.04 -12.85
N VAL A 94 31.45 22.15 -13.94
CA VAL A 94 31.15 21.49 -15.23
C VAL A 94 30.97 19.98 -15.07
N SER A 95 31.85 19.34 -14.29
CA SER A 95 31.84 17.89 -14.04
C SER A 95 30.52 17.43 -13.41
N ALA A 96 30.05 18.14 -12.38
CA ALA A 96 28.76 17.87 -11.75
C ALA A 96 27.60 18.00 -12.75
N LEU A 97 27.58 19.10 -13.49
CA LEU A 97 26.52 19.38 -14.47
C LEU A 97 26.48 18.33 -15.59
N LYS A 98 27.65 17.90 -16.08
CA LYS A 98 27.78 16.83 -17.08
C LYS A 98 27.26 15.50 -16.55
N LYS A 99 27.69 15.10 -15.34
CA LYS A 99 27.22 13.86 -14.69
C LYS A 99 25.71 13.87 -14.52
N THR A 100 25.13 14.99 -14.07
CA THR A 100 23.67 15.12 -13.94
C THR A 100 22.98 15.04 -15.30
N TRP A 101 23.50 15.71 -16.35
CA TRP A 101 22.97 15.61 -17.70
C TRP A 101 22.93 14.18 -18.23
N GLU A 102 24.07 13.47 -18.15
CA GLU A 102 24.18 12.09 -18.61
C GLU A 102 23.21 11.17 -17.86
N LYS A 103 23.06 11.37 -16.55
CA LYS A 103 22.12 10.60 -15.72
C LYS A 103 20.66 10.87 -16.09
N VAL A 104 20.27 12.14 -16.23
CA VAL A 104 18.90 12.51 -16.65
C VAL A 104 18.62 11.99 -18.05
N GLN A 105 19.58 12.08 -18.97
CA GLN A 105 19.46 11.56 -20.33
C GLN A 105 19.30 10.04 -20.35
N PHE A 106 20.10 9.31 -19.57
CA PHE A 106 20.01 7.86 -19.46
C PHE A 106 18.61 7.41 -19.03
N PHE A 107 18.11 7.93 -17.89
CA PHE A 107 16.78 7.57 -17.41
C PHE A 107 15.67 8.04 -18.35
N SER A 108 15.78 9.24 -18.92
CA SER A 108 14.78 9.74 -19.86
C SER A 108 14.69 8.89 -21.13
N THR A 109 15.81 8.35 -21.61
CA THR A 109 15.83 7.48 -22.80
C THR A 109 15.18 6.13 -22.49
N GLN A 110 15.56 5.50 -21.38
CA GLN A 110 14.93 4.24 -20.95
C GLN A 110 13.42 4.37 -20.71
N ILE A 111 12.97 5.51 -20.18
CA ILE A 111 11.56 5.79 -19.94
C ILE A 111 10.80 6.04 -21.25
N GLN A 112 11.41 6.74 -22.22
CA GLN A 112 10.77 7.04 -23.51
C GLN A 112 10.47 5.79 -24.34
N GLU A 113 11.27 4.73 -24.17
CA GLU A 113 11.04 3.44 -24.83
C GLU A 113 9.83 2.69 -24.26
N GLN A 114 9.33 3.07 -23.07
CA GLN A 114 8.24 2.39 -22.39
C GLN A 114 6.93 3.19 -22.43
N LYS A 115 5.94 2.63 -23.13
CA LYS A 115 4.57 3.18 -23.16
C LYS A 115 4.00 3.20 -21.74
N GLU A 116 3.33 4.29 -21.36
CA GLU A 116 2.73 4.52 -20.02
C GLU A 116 3.70 4.79 -18.87
N ALA A 117 5.03 4.80 -19.11
CA ALA A 117 6.03 5.08 -18.09
C ALA A 117 5.98 6.52 -17.55
N LEU A 118 5.37 7.43 -18.31
CA LEU A 118 5.07 8.80 -17.89
C LEU A 118 3.58 9.05 -17.79
N THR A 119 3.19 9.84 -16.80
CA THR A 119 1.84 10.41 -16.64
C THR A 119 1.59 11.54 -17.65
N GLN A 120 0.35 12.02 -17.74
CA GLN A 120 -0.03 13.14 -18.62
C GLN A 120 0.71 14.45 -18.26
N ASP A 121 1.08 14.65 -16.99
CA ASP A 121 1.90 15.78 -16.52
C ASP A 121 3.41 15.56 -16.72
N GLY A 122 3.82 14.46 -17.35
CA GLY A 122 5.22 14.15 -17.67
C GLY A 122 6.07 13.77 -16.46
N LYS A 123 5.43 13.26 -15.40
CA LYS A 123 6.07 12.63 -14.23
C LYS A 123 6.15 11.13 -14.39
N LEU A 124 6.96 10.48 -13.56
CA LEU A 124 7.10 9.04 -13.58
C LEU A 124 5.81 8.36 -13.10
N ASN A 125 5.31 7.41 -13.89
CA ASN A 125 4.16 6.59 -13.50
C ASN A 125 4.60 5.47 -12.55
N ILE A 126 4.63 5.76 -11.24
CA ILE A 126 5.07 4.83 -10.20
C ILE A 126 4.33 3.49 -10.29
N SER A 127 3.01 3.54 -10.52
CA SER A 127 2.15 2.36 -10.62
C SER A 127 2.58 1.43 -11.76
N PHE A 128 2.93 1.99 -12.92
CA PHE A 128 3.46 1.23 -14.04
C PHE A 128 4.82 0.60 -13.70
N PHE A 129 5.74 1.36 -13.11
CA PHE A 129 7.06 0.86 -12.73
C PHE A 129 6.98 -0.30 -11.73
N ILE A 130 6.11 -0.22 -10.72
CA ILE A 130 5.90 -1.31 -9.76
C ILE A 130 5.47 -2.59 -10.51
N LYS A 131 4.48 -2.50 -11.40
CA LYS A 131 4.00 -3.65 -12.17
C LYS A 131 5.08 -4.30 -13.01
N GLU A 132 5.79 -3.50 -13.81
CA GLU A 132 6.80 -4.02 -14.74
C GLU A 132 7.93 -4.72 -13.99
N ASN A 133 8.40 -4.15 -12.88
CA ASN A 133 9.40 -4.80 -12.05
C ASN A 133 8.87 -6.09 -11.42
N LEU A 134 7.63 -6.09 -10.93
CA LEU A 134 7.00 -7.27 -10.32
C LEU A 134 6.69 -8.40 -11.32
N LYS A 135 6.56 -8.14 -12.63
CA LYS A 135 6.45 -9.21 -13.65
C LYS A 135 7.61 -10.19 -13.60
N THR A 136 8.80 -9.70 -13.22
CA THR A 136 10.03 -10.51 -13.14
C THR A 136 10.23 -11.17 -11.77
N ALA A 137 9.49 -10.73 -10.74
CA ALA A 137 9.69 -11.17 -9.35
C ALA A 137 9.53 -12.69 -9.17
N THR A 138 8.64 -13.33 -9.93
CA THR A 138 8.45 -14.79 -9.91
C THR A 138 9.64 -15.56 -10.45
N LYS A 139 10.43 -14.98 -11.37
CA LYS A 139 11.64 -15.62 -11.93
C LYS A 139 12.83 -15.51 -10.98
N LEU A 140 12.94 -14.41 -10.25
CA LEU A 140 14.11 -14.06 -9.43
C LEU A 140 14.26 -14.88 -8.14
N GLN A 141 13.18 -15.41 -7.58
CA GLN A 141 13.26 -16.20 -6.35
C GLN A 141 13.79 -17.62 -6.52
N ASN A 142 13.66 -18.20 -7.72
CA ASN A 142 14.32 -19.47 -8.01
C ASN A 142 15.86 -19.35 -7.94
N THR A 143 16.38 -18.12 -7.91
CA THR A 143 17.82 -17.82 -7.94
C THR A 143 18.35 -17.13 -6.68
N CYS A 144 17.51 -16.75 -5.72
CA CYS A 144 17.94 -15.87 -4.62
C CYS A 144 17.51 -16.41 -3.24
N HIS A 145 18.50 -16.71 -2.38
CA HIS A 145 18.31 -17.12 -0.99
C HIS A 145 17.97 -15.95 -0.03
N LEU A 146 17.79 -14.73 -0.54
CA LEU A 146 17.55 -13.56 0.30
C LEU A 146 16.08 -13.47 0.73
N HIS A 147 15.86 -12.94 1.94
CA HIS A 147 14.52 -12.64 2.42
C HIS A 147 13.84 -11.63 1.48
N PRO A 148 12.58 -11.82 1.05
CA PRO A 148 11.99 -10.98 -0.01
C PRO A 148 11.78 -9.51 0.34
N CYS A 149 11.83 -9.14 1.62
CA CYS A 149 11.92 -7.73 2.01
C CYS A 149 13.16 -7.05 1.41
N HIS A 150 14.30 -7.76 1.29
CA HIS A 150 15.50 -7.20 0.66
C HIS A 150 15.28 -6.94 -0.82
N TYR A 151 14.58 -7.82 -1.53
CA TYR A 151 14.27 -7.60 -2.93
C TYR A 151 13.35 -6.38 -3.12
N ALA A 152 12.30 -6.28 -2.29
CA ALA A 152 11.43 -5.10 -2.32
C ALA A 152 12.21 -3.80 -2.05
N GLN A 153 13.14 -3.82 -1.08
CA GLN A 153 14.00 -2.68 -0.78
C GLN A 153 14.95 -2.33 -1.94
N GLN A 154 15.59 -3.32 -2.56
CA GLN A 154 16.47 -3.11 -3.72
C GLN A 154 15.71 -2.49 -4.90
N LEU A 155 14.51 -2.99 -5.19
CA LEU A 155 13.64 -2.38 -6.19
C LEU A 155 13.27 -0.95 -5.82
N ALA A 156 12.87 -0.73 -4.56
CA ALA A 156 12.49 0.59 -4.08
C ALA A 156 13.64 1.59 -4.18
N VAL A 157 14.89 1.19 -3.89
CA VAL A 157 16.08 2.05 -4.04
C VAL A 157 16.31 2.44 -5.50
N LYS A 158 16.28 1.47 -6.42
CA LYS A 158 16.46 1.73 -7.86
C LYS A 158 15.37 2.65 -8.41
N MET A 159 14.12 2.38 -8.04
CA MET A 159 12.99 3.24 -8.40
C MET A 159 13.13 4.63 -7.77
N SER A 160 13.58 4.71 -6.52
CA SER A 160 13.74 5.98 -5.82
C SER A 160 14.77 6.89 -6.47
N GLU A 161 15.90 6.32 -6.91
CA GLU A 161 16.90 7.06 -7.68
C GLU A 161 16.32 7.57 -9.01
N CYS A 162 15.54 6.73 -9.71
CA CYS A 162 14.89 7.13 -10.95
C CYS A 162 13.89 8.29 -10.72
N ILE A 163 13.07 8.22 -9.67
CA ILE A 163 12.14 9.29 -9.28
C ILE A 163 12.91 10.58 -8.93
N ALA A 164 13.99 10.48 -8.17
CA ALA A 164 14.81 11.63 -7.80
C ALA A 164 15.42 12.32 -9.03
N VAL A 165 15.91 11.56 -10.00
CA VAL A 165 16.51 12.11 -11.22
C VAL A 165 15.44 12.65 -12.19
N VAL A 166 14.36 11.91 -12.38
CA VAL A 166 13.34 12.24 -13.39
C VAL A 166 12.38 13.26 -12.85
N ASP A 167 11.82 13.08 -11.67
CA ASP A 167 10.82 14.00 -11.13
C ASP A 167 11.44 15.09 -10.26
N GLY A 168 12.71 14.92 -9.85
CA GLY A 168 13.39 15.90 -9.03
C GLY A 168 12.85 15.96 -7.60
N ILE A 169 12.23 14.89 -7.12
CA ILE A 169 11.62 14.84 -5.79
C ILE A 169 12.25 13.73 -4.97
N ARG A 170 12.36 13.95 -3.66
CA ARG A 170 12.78 12.90 -2.73
C ARG A 170 11.62 11.90 -2.52
N PRO A 171 11.75 10.65 -2.96
CA PRO A 171 10.71 9.65 -2.75
C PRO A 171 10.69 9.17 -1.29
N LYS A 172 9.49 8.82 -0.81
CA LYS A 172 9.31 8.14 0.48
C LYS A 172 9.73 6.65 0.32
N LEU A 173 11.03 6.36 0.39
CA LEU A 173 11.61 5.03 0.13
C LEU A 173 10.94 3.92 0.94
N ASP A 174 10.63 4.19 2.21
CA ASP A 174 9.98 3.21 3.10
C ASP A 174 8.56 2.86 2.62
N GLN A 175 7.76 3.86 2.24
CA GLN A 175 6.42 3.65 1.68
C GLN A 175 6.47 2.85 0.37
N LEU A 176 7.45 3.15 -0.49
CA LEU A 176 7.64 2.42 -1.74
C LEU A 176 8.03 0.96 -1.49
N THR A 177 8.94 0.73 -0.54
CA THR A 177 9.35 -0.61 -0.10
C THR A 177 8.15 -1.40 0.42
N ARG A 178 7.35 -0.81 1.31
CA ARG A 178 6.12 -1.41 1.84
C ARG A 178 5.12 -1.78 0.75
N THR A 179 4.92 -0.90 -0.22
CA THR A 179 3.99 -1.11 -1.34
C THR A 179 4.45 -2.28 -2.21
N ILE A 180 5.72 -2.27 -2.62
CA ILE A 180 6.30 -3.33 -3.45
C ILE A 180 6.23 -4.67 -2.71
N TRP A 181 6.64 -4.70 -1.44
CA TRP A 181 6.61 -5.90 -0.61
C TRP A 181 5.19 -6.47 -0.45
N SER A 182 4.21 -5.60 -0.15
CA SER A 182 2.80 -5.97 0.04
C SER A 182 2.19 -6.62 -1.19
N LEU A 183 2.65 -6.26 -2.39
CA LEU A 183 2.21 -6.86 -3.65
C LEU A 183 3.00 -8.13 -3.97
N GLN A 184 4.33 -8.06 -3.84
CA GLN A 184 5.25 -9.14 -4.17
C GLN A 184 4.92 -10.43 -3.44
N ARG A 185 4.59 -10.36 -2.14
CA ARG A 185 4.27 -11.56 -1.34
C ARG A 185 3.11 -12.40 -1.89
N HIS A 186 2.19 -11.77 -2.64
CA HIS A 186 1.04 -12.46 -3.23
C HIS A 186 1.38 -13.20 -4.53
N LEU A 187 2.46 -12.82 -5.19
CA LEU A 187 2.91 -13.43 -6.45
C LEU A 187 3.70 -14.72 -6.26
N ILE A 188 4.23 -14.91 -5.05
CA ILE A 188 5.22 -15.94 -4.75
C ILE A 188 4.54 -17.24 -4.25
N PRO A 189 4.81 -18.39 -4.90
CA PRO A 189 4.44 -19.71 -4.40
C PRO A 189 5.33 -20.19 -3.22
N LYS A 190 4.85 -21.16 -2.43
CA LYS A 190 5.66 -21.92 -1.43
C LYS A 190 6.16 -21.17 -0.19
N LEU A 191 5.58 -20.02 0.16
CA LEU A 191 5.97 -19.31 1.38
C LEU A 191 4.86 -19.41 2.44
N ALA A 192 5.18 -20.05 3.55
CA ALA A 192 4.30 -20.02 4.72
C ALA A 192 4.25 -18.59 5.28
N PRO A 193 3.07 -18.04 5.61
CA PRO A 193 2.92 -16.67 6.12
C PRO A 193 3.82 -16.33 7.33
N GLU A 194 4.14 -17.35 8.13
CA GLU A 194 4.97 -17.27 9.33
C GLU A 194 6.43 -16.90 9.03
N HIS A 195 6.93 -17.27 7.85
CA HIS A 195 8.29 -16.95 7.39
C HIS A 195 8.37 -15.56 6.74
N PHE A 196 7.25 -14.85 6.68
CA PHE A 196 7.04 -13.57 5.98
C PHE A 196 6.45 -12.52 6.89
N LYS A 197 6.74 -12.58 8.20
CA LYS A 197 6.43 -11.47 9.08
C LYS A 197 7.15 -10.24 8.55
N SER A 198 6.37 -9.33 7.98
CA SER A 198 6.90 -8.06 7.53
C SER A 198 7.43 -7.31 8.74
N PRO A 199 8.55 -6.58 8.62
CA PRO A 199 8.85 -5.53 9.58
C PRO A 199 7.77 -4.43 9.58
N TYR A 200 6.84 -4.45 8.62
CA TYR A 200 5.77 -3.48 8.44
C TYR A 200 4.35 -3.99 8.77
N ASP A 201 4.24 -5.26 9.17
CA ASP A 201 2.99 -5.97 9.51
C ASP A 201 2.79 -5.92 11.02
N GLU A 202 3.31 -4.88 11.69
CA GLU A 202 2.92 -4.57 13.06
C GLU A 202 1.40 -4.36 13.03
N ASN A 203 0.67 -5.41 13.42
CA ASN A 203 -0.79 -5.43 13.45
C ASN A 203 -1.24 -4.53 14.61
N GLU A 204 -1.11 -3.23 14.41
CA GLU A 204 -1.61 -2.23 15.33
C GLU A 204 -3.14 -2.34 15.42
N LYS A 205 -3.70 -1.80 16.50
CA LYS A 205 -5.14 -1.85 16.74
C LYS A 205 -5.94 -1.25 15.57
N VAL A 206 -5.40 -0.24 14.90
CA VAL A 206 -6.01 0.41 13.72
C VAL A 206 -6.02 -0.49 12.49
N ASP A 207 -4.99 -1.31 12.26
CA ASP A 207 -4.92 -2.21 11.11
C ASP A 207 -6.03 -3.26 11.16
N LYS A 208 -6.39 -3.73 12.36
CA LYS A 208 -7.54 -4.62 12.56
C LYS A 208 -8.87 -3.96 12.16
N LEU A 209 -9.03 -2.67 12.42
CA LEU A 209 -10.22 -1.91 12.03
C LEU A 209 -10.28 -1.71 10.51
N ILE A 210 -9.14 -1.40 9.89
CA ILE A 210 -9.00 -1.26 8.43
C ILE A 210 -9.35 -2.58 7.74
N VAL A 211 -8.72 -3.68 8.15
CA VAL A 211 -8.97 -5.02 7.61
C VAL A 211 -10.44 -5.39 7.75
N LYS A 212 -11.02 -5.19 8.94
CA LYS A 212 -12.44 -5.46 9.17
C LYS A 212 -13.34 -4.68 8.20
N ALA A 213 -13.06 -3.38 8.02
CA ALA A 213 -13.80 -2.55 7.08
C ALA A 213 -13.66 -3.05 5.63
N ILE A 214 -12.45 -3.42 5.20
CA ILE A 214 -12.21 -3.98 3.86
C ILE A 214 -13.06 -5.23 3.65
N LEU A 215 -13.04 -6.18 4.60
CA LEU A 215 -13.80 -7.42 4.50
C LEU A 215 -15.32 -7.18 4.43
N GLU A 216 -15.85 -6.28 5.26
CA GLU A 216 -17.27 -5.91 5.23
C GLU A 216 -17.67 -5.25 3.90
N ILE A 217 -16.81 -4.40 3.34
CA ILE A 217 -17.08 -3.69 2.08
C ILE A 217 -16.98 -4.63 0.89
N THR A 218 -15.93 -5.45 0.78
CA THR A 218 -15.76 -6.35 -0.38
C THR A 218 -16.73 -7.54 -0.36
N ALA A 219 -17.26 -7.93 0.82
CA ALA A 219 -18.37 -8.87 0.89
C ALA A 219 -19.66 -8.31 0.28
N LYS A 220 -19.93 -7.01 0.46
CA LYS A 220 -21.11 -6.32 -0.09
C LYS A 220 -20.93 -5.90 -1.55
N HIS A 221 -19.72 -5.50 -1.93
CA HIS A 221 -19.37 -4.99 -3.25
C HIS A 221 -18.15 -5.76 -3.77
N ARG A 222 -18.39 -6.96 -4.32
CA ARG A 222 -17.33 -7.93 -4.68
C ARG A 222 -16.34 -7.44 -5.73
N GLU A 223 -16.77 -6.55 -6.60
CA GLU A 223 -15.94 -6.01 -7.70
C GLU A 223 -15.61 -4.53 -7.49
N ILE A 224 -15.53 -4.06 -6.24
CA ILE A 224 -15.27 -2.65 -5.94
C ILE A 224 -13.88 -2.21 -6.46
N PRO A 225 -13.77 -1.07 -7.18
CA PRO A 225 -12.48 -0.50 -7.55
C PRO A 225 -11.62 -0.15 -6.32
N GLN A 226 -10.29 -0.25 -6.46
CA GLN A 226 -9.38 0.00 -5.33
C GLN A 226 -9.50 1.43 -4.76
N ALA A 227 -9.71 2.44 -5.61
CA ALA A 227 -9.91 3.82 -5.15
C ALA A 227 -11.21 4.00 -4.34
N GLU A 228 -12.31 3.39 -4.81
CA GLU A 228 -13.60 3.40 -4.09
C GLU A 228 -13.52 2.64 -2.77
N LEU A 229 -12.81 1.50 -2.76
CA LEU A 229 -12.56 0.73 -1.53
C LEU A 229 -11.85 1.60 -0.48
N SER A 230 -10.77 2.29 -0.86
CA SER A 230 -10.05 3.23 0.03
C SER A 230 -10.97 4.30 0.60
N PHE A 231 -11.78 4.93 -0.26
CA PHE A 231 -12.74 5.94 0.15
C PHE A 231 -13.78 5.40 1.16
N HIS A 232 -14.34 4.22 0.89
CA HIS A 232 -15.34 3.62 1.78
C HIS A 232 -14.74 3.19 3.13
N VAL A 233 -13.50 2.69 3.14
CA VAL A 233 -12.77 2.36 4.37
C VAL A 233 -12.51 3.63 5.20
N GLN A 234 -12.04 4.72 4.57
CA GLN A 234 -11.81 6.00 5.24
C GLN A 234 -13.10 6.54 5.86
N LYS A 235 -14.20 6.55 5.09
CA LYS A 235 -15.51 6.95 5.57
C LYS A 235 -15.97 6.12 6.77
N ARG A 236 -15.70 4.80 6.77
CA ARG A 236 -16.05 3.89 7.86
C ARG A 236 -15.25 4.21 9.14
N LEU A 237 -13.96 4.51 9.03
CA LEU A 237 -13.14 4.89 10.18
C LEU A 237 -13.51 6.27 10.73
N ILE A 238 -13.78 7.26 9.87
CA ILE A 238 -14.27 8.59 10.29
C ILE A 238 -15.58 8.43 11.07
N GLN A 239 -16.50 7.61 10.55
CA GLN A 239 -17.76 7.32 11.23
C GLN A 239 -17.54 6.67 12.59
N LEU A 240 -16.60 5.72 12.69
CA LEU A 240 -16.25 5.06 13.95
C LEU A 240 -15.68 6.06 14.96
N ARG A 241 -14.73 6.90 14.54
CA ARG A 241 -14.14 7.98 15.36
C ARG A 241 -15.19 8.99 15.82
N HIS A 242 -16.12 9.37 14.95
CA HIS A 242 -17.22 10.26 15.30
C HIS A 242 -18.11 9.64 16.38
N VAL A 243 -18.56 8.39 16.18
CA VAL A 243 -19.42 7.70 17.16
C VAL A 243 -18.73 7.59 18.52
N THR A 244 -17.43 7.29 18.57
CA THR A 244 -16.72 7.18 19.84
C THR A 244 -16.42 8.51 20.52
N ALA A 245 -16.28 9.60 19.75
CA ALA A 245 -16.03 10.93 20.31
C ALA A 245 -17.30 11.68 20.74
N THR A 246 -18.44 11.44 20.06
CA THR A 246 -19.68 12.21 20.29
C THR A 246 -20.46 11.77 21.53
N TYR A 247 -20.45 10.48 21.88
CA TYR A 247 -21.35 9.93 22.89
C TYR A 247 -20.60 9.50 24.14
N THR A 248 -21.13 9.87 25.31
CA THR A 248 -20.63 9.37 26.60
C THR A 248 -20.85 7.85 26.70
N PRO A 249 -20.05 7.13 27.52
CA PRO A 249 -20.23 5.69 27.76
C PRO A 249 -21.68 5.29 28.07
N ASN A 250 -22.34 6.04 28.96
CA ASN A 250 -23.72 5.77 29.36
C ASN A 250 -24.72 6.00 28.22
N GLN A 251 -24.52 7.00 27.36
CA GLN A 251 -25.36 7.22 26.19
C GLN A 251 -25.18 6.08 25.18
N MET A 252 -23.93 5.69 24.91
CA MET A 252 -23.61 4.63 23.95
C MET A 252 -24.21 3.29 24.38
N LYS A 253 -24.06 2.91 25.66
CA LYS A 253 -24.69 1.69 26.21
C LYS A 253 -26.22 1.68 26.05
N LYS A 254 -26.88 2.81 26.35
CA LYS A 254 -28.33 2.95 26.16
C LYS A 254 -28.74 2.82 24.69
N MET A 255 -27.98 3.42 23.78
CA MET A 255 -28.24 3.34 22.34
C MET A 255 -28.05 1.92 21.82
N LEU A 256 -26.98 1.24 22.21
CA LEU A 256 -26.72 -0.16 21.85
C LEU A 256 -27.83 -1.08 22.36
N ALA A 257 -28.24 -0.95 23.62
CA ALA A 257 -29.34 -1.73 24.19
C ALA A 257 -30.66 -1.51 23.44
N ALA A 258 -31.00 -0.25 23.13
CA ALA A 258 -32.22 0.08 22.38
C ALA A 258 -32.18 -0.47 20.95
N LEU A 259 -31.04 -0.35 20.25
CA LEU A 259 -30.87 -0.89 18.90
C LEU A 259 -30.89 -2.42 18.87
N TYR A 260 -30.33 -3.08 19.88
CA TYR A 260 -30.40 -4.54 19.95
C TYR A 260 -31.83 -5.03 20.22
N ALA A 261 -32.55 -4.38 21.13
CA ALA A 261 -33.95 -4.67 21.41
C ALA A 261 -34.84 -4.48 20.17
N ASP A 262 -34.60 -3.43 19.37
CA ASP A 262 -35.24 -3.21 18.06
C ASP A 262 -35.06 -4.39 17.12
N GLN A 263 -33.82 -4.85 16.94
CA GLN A 263 -33.51 -5.96 16.04
C GLN A 263 -34.11 -7.29 16.51
N CYS A 264 -34.28 -7.47 17.82
CA CYS A 264 -34.82 -8.71 18.39
C CYS A 264 -36.34 -8.63 18.66
N HIS A 265 -37.02 -7.55 18.24
CA HIS A 265 -38.45 -7.30 18.49
C HIS A 265 -38.87 -7.29 19.98
N TYR A 266 -37.99 -6.78 20.86
CA TYR A 266 -38.24 -6.65 22.31
C TYR A 266 -38.36 -5.18 22.77
N LEU A 267 -38.89 -4.29 21.92
CA LEU A 267 -38.93 -2.86 22.21
C LEU A 267 -39.94 -2.49 23.30
N ASN A 268 -39.58 -1.48 24.09
CA ASN A 268 -40.48 -0.76 24.99
C ASN A 268 -40.49 0.75 24.66
N GLN A 269 -41.51 1.47 25.13
CA GLN A 269 -41.71 2.91 24.84
C GLN A 269 -40.49 3.80 25.15
N ARG A 270 -39.68 3.43 26.16
CA ARG A 270 -38.48 4.19 26.52
C ARG A 270 -37.35 4.00 25.50
N MET A 271 -37.24 2.81 24.92
CA MET A 271 -36.27 2.49 23.88
C MET A 271 -36.65 3.13 22.54
N GLU A 272 -37.93 3.18 22.19
CA GLU A 272 -38.43 3.85 20.98
C GLU A 272 -38.00 5.33 20.92
N ARG A 273 -38.24 6.08 21.99
CA ARG A 273 -37.79 7.49 22.11
C ARG A 273 -36.28 7.65 22.02
N THR A 274 -35.53 6.62 22.40
CA THR A 274 -34.06 6.63 22.28
C THR A 274 -33.67 6.43 20.82
N LEU A 275 -34.30 5.50 20.11
CA LEU A 275 -34.04 5.21 18.69
C LEU A 275 -34.28 6.42 17.79
N GLU A 276 -35.38 7.15 18.01
CA GLU A 276 -35.74 8.35 17.24
C GLU A 276 -34.66 9.44 17.28
N ARG A 277 -33.83 9.45 18.32
CA ARG A 277 -32.79 10.45 18.53
C ARG A 277 -31.43 10.03 17.98
N ILE A 278 -31.28 8.81 17.49
CA ILE A 278 -30.00 8.31 16.97
C ILE A 278 -29.89 8.71 15.49
N PRO A 279 -28.89 9.50 15.10
CA PRO A 279 -28.65 9.80 13.69
C PRO A 279 -28.47 8.51 12.88
N TYR A 280 -29.06 8.44 11.69
CA TYR A 280 -29.00 7.24 10.85
C TYR A 280 -27.58 6.67 10.64
N PRO A 281 -26.54 7.48 10.35
CA PRO A 281 -25.17 6.97 10.25
C PRO A 281 -24.72 6.31 11.56
N THR A 282 -24.96 6.93 12.71
CA THR A 282 -24.64 6.36 14.03
C THR A 282 -25.37 5.03 14.23
N ALA A 283 -26.68 4.98 14.00
CA ALA A 283 -27.48 3.77 14.14
C ALA A 283 -26.94 2.63 13.27
N LYS A 284 -26.63 2.91 12.00
CA LYS A 284 -26.05 1.93 11.08
C LYS A 284 -24.69 1.41 11.55
N CYS A 285 -23.86 2.27 12.15
CA CYS A 285 -22.56 1.87 12.68
C CYS A 285 -22.71 0.92 13.88
N LEU A 286 -23.53 1.31 14.85
CA LEU A 286 -23.82 0.54 16.06
C LEU A 286 -24.49 -0.80 15.73
N LYS A 287 -25.52 -0.81 14.87
CA LYS A 287 -26.22 -2.04 14.45
C LYS A 287 -25.28 -3.04 13.79
N GLY A 288 -24.39 -2.59 12.91
CA GLY A 288 -23.41 -3.48 12.28
C GLY A 288 -22.49 -4.18 13.28
N GLN A 289 -22.09 -3.48 14.36
CA GLN A 289 -21.26 -4.08 15.39
C GLN A 289 -22.05 -5.06 16.28
N LEU A 290 -23.28 -4.71 16.65
CA LEU A 290 -24.18 -5.61 17.38
C LEU A 290 -24.42 -6.91 16.61
N ALA A 291 -24.72 -6.78 15.31
CA ALA A 291 -24.90 -7.93 14.44
C ALA A 291 -23.66 -8.81 14.38
N ALA A 292 -22.47 -8.22 14.20
CA ALA A 292 -21.22 -8.98 14.16
C ALA A 292 -21.03 -9.86 15.41
N ILE A 293 -21.27 -9.30 16.60
CA ILE A 293 -21.13 -10.03 17.87
C ILE A 293 -22.21 -11.08 18.05
N ALA A 294 -23.47 -10.72 17.76
CA ALA A 294 -24.61 -11.63 17.92
C ALA A 294 -24.53 -12.83 16.96
N LEU A 295 -24.03 -12.62 15.75
CA LEU A 295 -23.84 -13.69 14.77
C LEU A 295 -22.65 -14.60 15.13
N ASP A 296 -21.57 -14.03 15.67
CA ASP A 296 -20.41 -14.83 16.09
C ASP A 296 -20.69 -15.64 17.36
N ASN A 297 -21.54 -15.11 18.25
CA ASN A 297 -21.85 -15.69 19.56
C ASN A 297 -23.37 -15.65 19.83
N PRO A 298 -24.19 -16.44 19.09
CA PRO A 298 -25.66 -16.36 19.15
C PRO A 298 -26.27 -16.84 20.48
N TYR A 299 -25.46 -17.44 21.35
CA TYR A 299 -25.84 -17.86 22.69
C TYR A 299 -25.76 -16.73 23.73
N LEU A 300 -25.13 -15.58 23.40
CA LEU A 300 -25.01 -14.47 24.34
C LEU A 300 -26.37 -13.82 24.63
N GLY A 301 -26.55 -13.42 25.89
CA GLY A 301 -27.67 -12.60 26.31
C GLY A 301 -27.59 -11.17 25.76
N PRO A 302 -28.72 -10.43 25.71
CA PRO A 302 -28.74 -9.04 25.22
C PRO A 302 -27.73 -8.10 25.90
N GLU A 303 -27.56 -8.25 27.21
CA GLU A 303 -26.59 -7.46 28.00
C GLU A 303 -25.16 -7.76 27.59
N GLN A 304 -24.80 -9.04 27.41
CA GLN A 304 -23.47 -9.45 27.00
C GLN A 304 -23.13 -8.95 25.59
N VAL A 305 -24.06 -9.05 24.64
CA VAL A 305 -23.87 -8.51 23.28
C VAL A 305 -23.65 -6.99 23.32
N THR A 306 -24.43 -6.29 24.14
CA THR A 306 -24.33 -4.83 24.31
C THR A 306 -22.99 -4.43 24.93
N GLU A 307 -22.54 -5.12 25.97
CA GLU A 307 -21.26 -4.87 26.64
C GLU A 307 -20.06 -5.19 25.74
N GLU A 308 -20.11 -6.29 24.98
CA GLU A 308 -19.06 -6.60 24.00
C GLU A 308 -19.02 -5.55 22.87
N ALA A 309 -20.17 -5.08 22.40
CA ALA A 309 -20.24 -4.04 21.39
C ALA A 309 -19.66 -2.73 21.93
N PHE A 310 -20.01 -2.36 23.16
CA PHE A 310 -19.43 -1.21 23.85
C PHE A 310 -17.90 -1.33 23.98
N SER A 311 -17.40 -2.48 24.44
CA SER A 311 -15.95 -2.74 24.56
C SER A 311 -15.23 -2.61 23.21
N PHE A 312 -15.87 -3.02 22.11
CA PHE A 312 -15.33 -2.78 20.77
C PHE A 312 -15.17 -1.28 20.47
N PHE A 313 -16.19 -0.46 20.76
CA PHE A 313 -16.12 0.99 20.53
C PHE A 313 -15.09 1.67 21.42
N GLU A 314 -14.93 1.25 22.68
CA GLU A 314 -13.84 1.75 23.54
C GLU A 314 -12.47 1.45 22.95
N LYS A 315 -12.23 0.19 22.53
CA LYS A 315 -10.98 -0.22 21.90
C LYS A 315 -10.72 0.53 20.59
N ALA A 316 -11.78 0.76 19.81
CA ALA A 316 -11.70 1.52 18.57
C ALA A 316 -11.34 2.99 18.84
N ASN A 317 -11.91 3.60 19.87
CA ASN A 317 -11.56 4.96 20.28
C ASN A 317 -10.08 5.06 20.64
N THR A 318 -9.58 4.16 21.49
CA THR A 318 -8.16 4.10 21.86
C THR A 318 -7.26 3.88 20.65
N ALA A 319 -7.73 3.15 19.64
CA ALA A 319 -6.95 2.90 18.43
C ALA A 319 -6.88 4.10 17.48
N LEU A 320 -7.84 5.04 17.54
CA LEU A 320 -7.99 6.12 16.57
C LEU A 320 -7.72 7.51 17.14
N ILE A 321 -7.69 7.68 18.46
CA ILE A 321 -7.65 9.01 19.10
C ILE A 321 -6.33 9.75 18.85
N ASP A 322 -5.21 9.04 18.92
CA ASP A 322 -3.86 9.62 18.85
C ASP A 322 -3.23 9.55 17.44
N LEU A 323 -3.94 9.00 16.45
CA LEU A 323 -3.42 8.85 15.10
C LEU A 323 -3.69 10.09 14.25
N GLU A 324 -2.64 10.56 13.59
CA GLU A 324 -2.73 11.59 12.57
C GLU A 324 -3.49 11.07 11.34
N GLU A 325 -4.21 11.97 10.65
CA GLU A 325 -5.00 11.60 9.48
C GLU A 325 -4.13 11.04 8.34
N GLU A 326 -2.96 11.65 8.09
CA GLU A 326 -2.01 11.16 7.07
C GLU A 326 -1.54 9.72 7.36
N GLU A 327 -1.38 9.37 8.64
CA GLU A 327 -1.01 8.02 9.04
C GLU A 327 -2.12 7.01 8.76
N ILE A 328 -3.37 7.35 9.09
CA ILE A 328 -4.53 6.52 8.81
C ILE A 328 -4.67 6.31 7.29
N GLU A 329 -4.58 7.38 6.50
CA GLU A 329 -4.67 7.31 5.03
C GLU A 329 -3.59 6.41 4.44
N ARG A 330 -2.35 6.54 4.91
CA ARG A 330 -1.23 5.69 4.49
C ARG A 330 -1.49 4.21 4.82
N LYS A 331 -2.01 3.90 6.01
CA LYS A 331 -2.36 2.52 6.39
C LYS A 331 -3.52 1.98 5.54
N ILE A 332 -4.56 2.77 5.28
CA ILE A 332 -5.65 2.40 4.38
C ILE A 332 -5.10 2.08 3.00
N GLN A 333 -4.23 2.92 2.45
CA GLN A 333 -3.61 2.67 1.15
C GLN A 333 -2.87 1.33 1.13
N ASN A 334 -2.03 1.04 2.14
CA ASN A 334 -1.25 -0.20 2.22
C ASN A 334 -2.10 -1.48 2.30
N TRP A 335 -3.25 -1.42 2.98
CA TRP A 335 -4.14 -2.58 3.08
C TRP A 335 -5.02 -2.75 1.83
N THR A 336 -5.54 -1.65 1.30
CA THR A 336 -6.48 -1.68 0.16
C THR A 336 -5.82 -2.07 -1.17
N ILE A 337 -4.53 -1.81 -1.36
CA ILE A 337 -3.79 -2.31 -2.55
C ILE A 337 -3.75 -3.85 -2.63
N GLN A 338 -3.94 -4.53 -1.51
CA GLN A 338 -3.99 -5.99 -1.43
C GLN A 338 -5.42 -6.52 -1.63
N SER A 339 -6.42 -5.67 -1.39
CA SER A 339 -7.84 -5.98 -1.54
C SER A 339 -8.15 -7.35 -0.92
N ASP A 340 -8.87 -8.20 -1.64
CA ASP A 340 -9.29 -9.53 -1.21
C ASP A 340 -8.16 -10.53 -0.93
N MET A 341 -6.93 -10.27 -1.40
CA MET A 341 -5.80 -11.18 -1.17
C MET A 341 -5.31 -11.18 0.27
N LEU A 342 -5.76 -10.24 1.11
CA LEU A 342 -5.39 -10.19 2.53
C LEU A 342 -5.88 -11.41 3.33
N LEU A 343 -6.91 -12.13 2.86
CA LEU A 343 -7.53 -13.27 3.56
C LEU A 343 -6.60 -14.46 3.83
N ARG A 344 -5.49 -14.56 3.10
CA ARG A 344 -4.44 -15.55 3.41
C ARG A 344 -3.62 -15.18 4.65
N TRP A 345 -3.47 -13.88 4.89
CA TRP A 345 -2.54 -13.29 5.86
C TRP A 345 -3.21 -12.90 7.17
N VAL A 346 -4.52 -12.69 7.15
CA VAL A 346 -5.31 -12.42 8.36
C VAL A 346 -5.86 -13.72 8.93
N ARG A 347 -6.02 -13.77 10.25
CA ARG A 347 -6.66 -14.90 10.95
C ARG A 347 -8.00 -14.42 11.49
N LEU A 348 -9.07 -15.07 11.03
CA LEU A 348 -10.41 -14.84 11.56
C LEU A 348 -10.68 -15.78 12.74
N ASN A 349 -11.63 -15.40 13.59
CA ASN A 349 -12.05 -16.21 14.73
C ASN A 349 -12.76 -17.49 14.24
N ASN A 350 -12.06 -18.62 14.28
CA ASN A 350 -12.60 -19.93 13.94
C ASN A 350 -13.48 -20.56 15.04
N ALA A 351 -13.54 -19.93 16.23
CA ALA A 351 -14.43 -20.37 17.29
C ALA A 351 -15.87 -19.86 17.14
N SER A 352 -16.09 -18.84 16.28
CA SER A 352 -17.39 -18.25 15.96
C SER A 352 -18.40 -19.32 15.56
N ALA A 353 -19.63 -19.21 16.07
CA ALA A 353 -20.72 -20.12 15.70
C ALA A 353 -21.02 -20.05 14.21
N LEU A 354 -21.02 -18.84 13.63
CA LEU A 354 -21.24 -18.65 12.20
C LEU A 354 -20.10 -19.26 11.39
N TYR A 355 -18.83 -19.07 11.78
CA TYR A 355 -17.71 -19.73 11.10
C TYR A 355 -17.88 -21.26 11.06
N LYS A 356 -18.22 -21.87 12.21
CA LYS A 356 -18.42 -23.32 12.31
C LYS A 356 -19.57 -23.81 11.42
N GLU A 357 -20.65 -23.04 11.31
CA GLU A 357 -21.77 -23.37 10.44
C GLU A 357 -21.36 -23.28 8.96
N VAL A 358 -20.68 -22.20 8.55
CA VAL A 358 -20.14 -22.06 7.18
C VAL A 358 -19.22 -23.23 6.85
N GLU A 359 -18.32 -23.60 7.77
CA GLU A 359 -17.39 -24.71 7.59
C GLU A 359 -18.11 -26.06 7.49
N ALA A 360 -19.13 -26.30 8.31
CA ALA A 360 -19.91 -27.52 8.25
C ALA A 360 -20.64 -27.67 6.92
N VAL A 361 -21.25 -26.60 6.41
CA VAL A 361 -21.92 -26.60 5.10
C VAL A 361 -20.91 -26.70 3.97
N TRP A 362 -19.78 -26.00 4.05
CA TRP A 362 -18.69 -26.07 3.08
C TRP A 362 -18.22 -27.50 2.84
N ASN A 363 -18.03 -28.25 3.92
CA ASN A 363 -17.56 -29.65 3.87
C ASN A 363 -18.57 -30.62 3.26
N GLN A 364 -19.81 -30.19 2.98
CA GLN A 364 -20.80 -30.98 2.22
C GLN A 364 -20.53 -30.97 0.71
N GLY A 365 -19.53 -30.23 0.23
CA GLY A 365 -19.15 -30.20 -1.20
C GLY A 365 -20.07 -29.35 -2.08
N LYS A 366 -20.87 -28.46 -1.48
CA LYS A 366 -21.75 -27.52 -2.20
C LYS A 366 -20.94 -26.43 -2.91
N ASN A 367 -21.51 -25.84 -3.96
CA ASN A 367 -20.88 -24.68 -4.58
C ASN A 367 -20.96 -23.42 -3.67
N LEU A 368 -20.28 -22.32 -4.05
CA LEU A 368 -20.19 -21.12 -3.21
C LEU A 368 -21.57 -20.53 -2.86
N HIS A 369 -22.46 -20.43 -3.85
CA HIS A 369 -23.77 -19.80 -3.66
C HIS A 369 -24.69 -20.68 -2.81
N GLU A 370 -24.72 -21.98 -3.10
CA GLU A 370 -25.47 -22.97 -2.32
C GLU A 370 -24.98 -23.05 -0.88
N THR A 371 -23.66 -22.98 -0.66
CA THR A 371 -23.08 -22.96 0.68
C THR A 371 -23.56 -21.73 1.43
N ALA A 372 -23.49 -20.54 0.82
CA ALA A 372 -23.94 -19.31 1.46
C ALA A 372 -25.43 -19.36 1.82
N GLN A 373 -26.29 -19.77 0.88
CA GLN A 373 -27.74 -19.86 1.12
C GLN A 373 -28.11 -20.91 2.17
N THR A 374 -27.54 -22.12 2.07
CA THR A 374 -27.79 -23.19 3.05
C THR A 374 -27.33 -22.74 4.44
N THR A 375 -26.14 -22.13 4.55
CA THR A 375 -25.61 -21.65 5.83
C THR A 375 -26.57 -20.65 6.46
N GLN A 376 -27.06 -19.67 5.69
CA GLN A 376 -27.99 -18.67 6.20
C GLN A 376 -29.29 -19.32 6.70
N GLN A 377 -29.87 -20.23 5.92
CA GLN A 377 -31.09 -20.93 6.30
C GLN A 377 -30.89 -21.75 7.59
N GLN A 378 -29.89 -22.62 7.62
CA GLN A 378 -29.61 -23.48 8.77
C GLN A 378 -29.25 -22.67 10.02
N PHE A 379 -28.50 -21.58 9.86
CA PHE A 379 -28.15 -20.70 10.98
C PHE A 379 -29.38 -20.01 11.58
N LEU A 380 -30.32 -19.53 10.74
CA LEU A 380 -31.54 -18.88 11.21
C LEU A 380 -32.53 -19.87 11.85
N GLU A 381 -32.62 -21.10 11.33
CA GLU A 381 -33.41 -22.18 11.93
C GLU A 381 -32.87 -22.55 13.33
N LYS A 382 -31.55 -22.62 13.47
CA LYS A 382 -30.87 -22.95 14.72
C LYS A 382 -30.87 -21.79 15.73
N TYR A 383 -30.81 -20.55 15.25
CA TYR A 383 -30.74 -19.34 16.06
C TYR A 383 -31.79 -18.30 15.64
N PRO A 384 -33.08 -18.46 16.01
CA PRO A 384 -34.15 -17.55 15.59
C PRO A 384 -33.94 -16.08 15.97
N ARG A 385 -33.17 -15.78 17.03
CA ARG A 385 -32.82 -14.40 17.41
C ARG A 385 -31.97 -13.68 16.34
N ALA A 386 -31.29 -14.43 15.47
CA ALA A 386 -30.49 -13.88 14.39
C ALA A 386 -31.34 -13.36 13.21
N ILE A 387 -32.66 -13.62 13.17
CA ILE A 387 -33.56 -13.17 12.10
C ILE A 387 -33.49 -11.64 11.92
N GLY A 388 -33.42 -10.89 13.03
CA GLY A 388 -33.24 -9.44 13.01
C GLY A 388 -31.99 -8.96 12.29
N PHE A 389 -30.98 -9.83 12.16
CA PHE A 389 -29.67 -9.54 11.57
C PHE A 389 -29.46 -10.25 10.22
N ALA A 390 -30.54 -10.66 9.52
CA ALA A 390 -30.43 -11.47 8.29
C ALA A 390 -29.55 -10.84 7.21
N LYS A 391 -29.57 -9.50 7.07
CA LYS A 391 -28.75 -8.78 6.10
C LYS A 391 -27.26 -8.83 6.45
N GLU A 392 -26.92 -8.68 7.72
CA GLU A 392 -25.57 -8.78 8.23
C GLU A 392 -25.07 -10.23 8.21
N LEU A 393 -25.97 -11.20 8.43
CA LEU A 393 -25.69 -12.63 8.31
C LEU A 393 -25.22 -12.99 6.91
N GLU A 394 -25.87 -12.48 5.86
CA GLU A 394 -25.40 -12.66 4.48
C GLU A 394 -23.96 -12.15 4.31
N THR A 395 -23.70 -10.92 4.74
CA THR A 395 -22.37 -10.30 4.64
C THR A 395 -21.30 -11.15 5.34
N HIS A 396 -21.55 -11.54 6.60
CA HIS A 396 -20.60 -12.29 7.41
C HIS A 396 -20.39 -13.72 6.88
N THR A 397 -21.45 -14.34 6.36
CA THR A 397 -21.36 -15.64 5.67
C THR A 397 -20.37 -15.56 4.52
N TRP A 398 -20.46 -14.54 3.67
CA TRP A 398 -19.52 -14.36 2.55
C TRP A 398 -18.09 -14.09 2.99
N ILE A 399 -17.88 -13.35 4.09
CA ILE A 399 -16.54 -13.15 4.67
C ILE A 399 -15.92 -14.48 5.07
N TYR A 400 -16.64 -15.29 5.86
CA TYR A 400 -16.15 -16.58 6.34
C TYR A 400 -15.99 -17.60 5.22
N LEU A 401 -16.92 -17.63 4.27
CA LEU A 401 -16.85 -18.51 3.11
C LEU A 401 -15.60 -18.22 2.28
N LYS A 402 -15.33 -16.94 2.01
CA LYS A 402 -14.13 -16.52 1.28
C LYS A 402 -12.86 -16.80 2.07
N TYR A 403 -12.88 -16.61 3.39
CA TYR A 403 -11.75 -16.96 4.25
C TYR A 403 -11.44 -18.46 4.22
N LEU A 404 -12.46 -19.32 4.32
CA LEU A 404 -12.33 -20.78 4.17
C LEU A 404 -11.79 -21.15 2.79
N TRP A 405 -12.31 -20.55 1.73
CA TRP A 405 -11.78 -20.75 0.37
C TRP A 405 -10.29 -20.40 0.28
N TYR A 406 -9.90 -19.24 0.81
CA TYR A 406 -8.51 -18.79 0.79
C TYR A 406 -7.57 -19.58 1.70
N THR A 407 -8.07 -20.31 2.69
CA THR A 407 -7.22 -21.00 3.68
C THR A 407 -7.23 -22.51 3.53
N LYS A 408 -8.37 -23.12 3.18
CA LYS A 408 -8.56 -24.57 3.14
C LYS A 408 -8.62 -25.18 1.74
N HIS A 409 -9.05 -24.43 0.73
CA HIS A 409 -9.32 -25.01 -0.60
C HIS A 409 -8.06 -25.26 -1.45
N PHE A 410 -6.93 -24.65 -1.11
CA PHE A 410 -5.72 -24.77 -1.91
C PHE A 410 -4.51 -25.19 -1.10
N GLU A 411 -3.65 -25.98 -1.74
CA GLU A 411 -2.31 -26.32 -1.24
C GLU A 411 -1.56 -25.09 -0.77
N GLU A 412 -0.84 -25.23 0.34
CA GLU A 412 -0.02 -24.19 0.96
C GLU A 412 0.91 -23.49 -0.05
N LYS A 413 1.34 -24.22 -1.08
CA LYS A 413 2.24 -23.74 -2.12
C LYS A 413 1.60 -22.82 -3.15
N THR A 414 0.27 -22.79 -3.28
CA THR A 414 -0.45 -21.93 -4.23
C THR A 414 -0.27 -20.45 -3.87
N ALA A 415 0.17 -19.62 -4.82
CA ALA A 415 0.33 -18.18 -4.57
C ALA A 415 -1.02 -17.51 -4.34
N THR A 416 -1.04 -16.41 -3.58
CA THR A 416 -2.29 -15.73 -3.21
C THR A 416 -2.99 -15.13 -4.42
N TYR A 417 -2.21 -14.64 -5.39
CA TYR A 417 -2.72 -14.17 -6.67
C TYR A 417 -3.44 -15.26 -7.47
N ASP A 418 -2.92 -16.49 -7.45
CA ASP A 418 -3.58 -17.62 -8.12
C ASP A 418 -4.91 -17.95 -7.44
N ARG A 419 -4.96 -17.92 -6.10
CA ARG A 419 -6.22 -18.08 -5.33
C ARG A 419 -7.24 -17.00 -5.69
N PHE A 420 -6.80 -15.75 -5.88
CA PHE A 420 -7.65 -14.65 -6.36
C PHE A 420 -8.26 -14.94 -7.73
N THR A 421 -7.46 -15.40 -8.70
CA THR A 421 -7.98 -15.72 -10.04
C THR A 421 -8.98 -16.89 -9.99
N LYS A 422 -8.70 -17.94 -9.21
CA LYS A 422 -9.58 -19.10 -9.06
C LYS A 422 -10.88 -18.74 -8.32
N TRP A 423 -10.83 -17.92 -7.28
CA TRP A 423 -12.04 -17.40 -6.61
C TRP A 423 -12.97 -16.68 -7.60
N HIS A 424 -12.41 -15.83 -8.46
CA HIS A 424 -13.22 -15.12 -9.45
C HIS A 424 -13.71 -16.03 -10.59
N LYS A 425 -12.96 -17.08 -10.97
CA LYS A 425 -13.48 -18.13 -11.86
C LYS A 425 -14.75 -18.75 -11.27
N GLU A 426 -14.75 -19.15 -9.99
CA GLU A 426 -15.93 -19.73 -9.34
C GLU A 426 -17.15 -18.81 -9.37
N LEU A 427 -16.96 -17.52 -9.11
CA LEU A 427 -18.04 -16.53 -9.16
C LEU A 427 -18.58 -16.29 -10.56
N LEU A 428 -17.76 -16.48 -11.60
CA LEU A 428 -18.13 -16.26 -12.99
C LEU A 428 -18.68 -17.52 -13.67
N LYS A 429 -18.63 -18.70 -13.02
CA LYS A 429 -19.10 -19.98 -13.60
C LYS A 429 -20.54 -19.90 -14.11
N THR A 430 -21.40 -19.14 -13.45
CA THR A 430 -22.83 -19.00 -13.81
C THR A 430 -23.07 -18.28 -15.14
N GLN A 431 -22.03 -17.68 -15.74
CA GLN A 431 -22.15 -16.86 -16.94
C GLN A 431 -21.78 -17.60 -18.23
N ASN A 432 -21.42 -18.89 -18.16
CA ASN A 432 -21.12 -19.73 -19.34
C ASN A 432 -20.13 -19.10 -20.34
N LEU A 433 -19.09 -18.42 -19.81
CA LEU A 433 -18.09 -17.73 -20.63
C LEU A 433 -17.15 -18.73 -21.31
N SER A 434 -16.74 -18.45 -22.54
CA SER A 434 -15.62 -19.17 -23.16
C SER A 434 -14.31 -18.95 -22.37
N PRO A 435 -13.30 -19.83 -22.53
CA PRO A 435 -12.01 -19.67 -21.84
C PRO A 435 -11.37 -18.30 -22.05
N GLN A 436 -11.48 -17.77 -23.27
CA GLN A 436 -10.92 -16.49 -23.64
C GLN A 436 -11.67 -15.32 -23.00
N GLU A 437 -13.01 -15.34 -23.02
CA GLU A 437 -13.84 -14.33 -22.35
C GLU A 437 -13.64 -14.35 -20.84
N LEU A 438 -13.46 -15.53 -20.24
CA LEU A 438 -13.16 -15.67 -18.81
C LEU A 438 -11.83 -15.00 -18.46
N ILE A 439 -10.77 -15.25 -19.23
CA ILE A 439 -9.46 -14.59 -19.06
C ILE A 439 -9.60 -13.08 -19.18
N ASP A 440 -10.27 -12.58 -20.22
CA ASP A 440 -10.44 -11.14 -20.45
C ASP A 440 -11.25 -10.48 -19.32
N LYS A 441 -12.24 -11.20 -18.78
CA LYS A 441 -13.03 -10.72 -17.63
C LYS A 441 -12.21 -10.70 -16.36
N ILE A 442 -11.38 -11.71 -16.11
CA ILE A 442 -10.46 -11.73 -14.96
C ILE A 442 -9.39 -10.65 -15.10
N GLU A 443 -8.89 -10.37 -16.31
CA GLU A 443 -7.97 -9.26 -16.56
C GLU A 443 -8.62 -7.91 -16.21
N LYS A 444 -9.87 -7.68 -16.65
CA LYS A 444 -10.63 -6.48 -16.29
C LYS A 444 -10.81 -6.36 -14.78
N LEU A 445 -11.13 -7.45 -14.09
CA LEU A 445 -11.25 -7.47 -12.62
C LEU A 445 -9.92 -7.18 -11.94
N CYS A 446 -8.81 -7.75 -12.40
CA CYS A 446 -7.47 -7.46 -11.87
C CYS A 446 -7.14 -5.97 -11.99
N LYS A 447 -7.34 -5.38 -13.18
CA LYS A 447 -7.09 -3.95 -13.43
C LYS A 447 -7.95 -3.05 -12.55
N LYS A 448 -9.18 -3.47 -12.24
CA LYS A 448 -10.13 -2.72 -11.42
C LYS A 448 -9.82 -2.81 -9.92
N MET A 449 -9.62 -4.03 -9.41
CA MET A 449 -9.58 -4.32 -7.97
C MET A 449 -8.19 -4.28 -7.37
N ILE A 450 -7.17 -4.68 -8.14
CA ILE A 450 -5.77 -4.78 -7.71
C ILE A 450 -4.87 -4.14 -8.77
N PRO A 451 -5.07 -2.84 -9.05
CA PRO A 451 -4.51 -2.19 -10.22
C PRO A 451 -3.00 -2.26 -10.27
N LEU A 452 -2.28 -2.40 -9.14
CA LEU A 452 -0.81 -2.47 -9.08
C LEU A 452 -0.23 -3.88 -9.31
N MET A 453 -1.07 -4.91 -9.34
CA MET A 453 -0.62 -6.28 -9.57
C MET A 453 -0.39 -6.52 -11.07
N PRO A 454 0.76 -7.08 -11.49
CA PRO A 454 0.95 -7.43 -12.89
C PRO A 454 0.02 -8.58 -13.29
N PHE A 455 -0.77 -8.36 -14.34
CA PHE A 455 -1.55 -9.42 -14.97
C PHE A 455 -0.65 -10.22 -15.91
N ASN A 456 -0.61 -11.54 -15.75
CA ASN A 456 0.11 -12.45 -16.64
C ASN A 456 -0.87 -13.46 -17.22
N ARG A 457 -1.26 -13.24 -18.47
CA ARG A 457 -2.26 -14.05 -19.16
C ARG A 457 -1.86 -15.53 -19.27
N ALA A 458 -0.60 -15.82 -19.57
CA ALA A 458 -0.10 -17.20 -19.63
C ALA A 458 -0.22 -17.91 -18.27
N ARG A 459 0.20 -17.23 -17.18
CA ARG A 459 0.03 -17.75 -15.82
C ARG A 459 -1.45 -17.96 -15.50
N THR A 460 -2.31 -16.98 -15.80
CA THR A 460 -3.75 -17.09 -15.55
C THR A 460 -4.35 -18.27 -16.31
N GLN A 461 -3.98 -18.48 -17.58
CA GLN A 461 -4.44 -19.64 -18.36
C GLN A 461 -4.02 -20.95 -17.69
N THR A 462 -2.75 -21.11 -17.31
CA THR A 462 -2.27 -22.31 -16.60
C THR A 462 -2.92 -22.51 -15.24
N THR A 463 -3.28 -21.42 -14.55
CA THR A 463 -3.90 -21.48 -13.22
C THR A 463 -5.37 -21.87 -13.31
N LEU A 464 -6.07 -21.45 -14.37
CA LEU A 464 -7.52 -21.62 -14.50
C LEU A 464 -7.92 -22.91 -15.20
N PHE A 465 -7.10 -23.44 -16.10
CA PHE A 465 -7.44 -24.60 -16.92
C PHE A 465 -6.42 -25.72 -16.71
N THR A 466 -6.92 -26.94 -16.55
CA THR A 466 -6.10 -28.16 -16.59
C THR A 466 -5.48 -28.34 -17.98
N GLU A 467 -4.42 -29.15 -18.10
CA GLU A 467 -3.78 -29.40 -19.41
C GLU A 467 -4.80 -29.94 -20.43
N GLU A 468 -5.71 -30.82 -20.01
CA GLU A 468 -6.76 -31.38 -20.87
C GLU A 468 -7.75 -30.31 -21.37
N GLU A 469 -8.14 -29.36 -20.50
CA GLU A 469 -8.99 -28.21 -20.88
C GLU A 469 -8.27 -27.21 -21.79
N GLN A 470 -6.94 -27.20 -21.81
CA GLN A 470 -6.16 -26.29 -22.66
C GLN A 470 -6.04 -26.76 -24.11
N TYR A 471 -6.11 -28.08 -24.36
CA TYR A 471 -5.97 -28.68 -25.70
C TYR A 471 -7.30 -29.09 -26.35
N ALA A 472 -8.43 -28.95 -25.64
CA ALA A 472 -9.77 -29.25 -26.16
C ALA A 472 -10.36 -28.14 -27.06
N HIS A 473 -9.60 -27.07 -27.29
CA HIS A 473 -9.95 -25.88 -28.08
C HIS A 473 -8.75 -25.45 -28.92
#